data_AF-A0AAD5R807-F1
#
_entry.id   AF-A0AAD5R807-F1
#
_cell.length_a   1.000
_cell.length_b   1.000
_cell.length_c   1.000
_cell.angle_alpha   90.00
_cell.angle_beta   90.00
_cell.angle_gamma   90.00
#
_symmetry.space_group_name_H-M   'P 1'
#
loop_
_entity.id
_entity.type
_entity.pdbx_description
1 polymer ?
#
loop_
_entity_poly.entity_id
_entity_poly.type
_entity_poly.pdbx_seq_one_letter_code
_entity_poly.pdbx_strand_id
1 'polypeptide(L)'
;MGVDPFVNWLYSDLQNGLIIFQLYDIIRPGIVQWKRVVRVFHKLRGMMDQIQNCNYAVELGKQLRFSLVGIQGKDIYDGNQTLTLALVWQLMRAYTLTILAQCTHRGDALPGDKDIVAWVNEKLSSCGKSSSIRSFQDPCISDALVVLDLVDAIKPNVIDQSLVKRDRSVTSNMENAKYAITCGRKIGAKIYALPEDIVEVKPKMVMTVFACLMARDYMPDMRESATAPVKPLIS
;
A
#
# COMPACT_ATOMS: atom_id res chain seq x y z
N MET A 1 5.86 -6.40 -6.95
CA MET A 1 4.57 -7.00 -7.39
C MET A 1 4.78 -7.36 -8.85
N GLY A 2 4.66 -8.64 -9.21
CA GLY A 2 5.03 -9.14 -10.54
C GLY A 2 4.00 -8.83 -11.60
N VAL A 3 3.88 -7.55 -11.99
CA VAL A 3 3.10 -7.13 -13.16
C VAL A 3 3.95 -7.22 -14.42
N ASP A 4 3.32 -7.52 -15.55
CA ASP A 4 3.97 -7.62 -16.86
C ASP A 4 3.26 -6.71 -17.88
N PRO A 5 3.95 -5.75 -18.52
CA PRO A 5 5.37 -5.43 -18.40
C PRO A 5 5.71 -4.70 -17.09
N PHE A 6 7.01 -4.66 -16.77
CA PHE A 6 7.52 -3.85 -15.66
C PHE A 6 7.25 -2.36 -15.91
N VAL A 7 6.75 -1.67 -14.88
CA VAL A 7 6.44 -0.23 -14.93
C VAL A 7 7.73 0.57 -14.76
N ASN A 8 8.13 1.29 -15.80
CA ASN A 8 9.25 2.22 -15.78
C ASN A 8 8.75 3.66 -15.56
N TRP A 9 7.66 4.03 -16.23
CA TRP A 9 7.06 5.36 -16.20
C TRP A 9 5.57 5.26 -15.95
N LEU A 10 5.16 5.55 -14.71
CA LEU A 10 3.80 5.33 -14.23
C LEU A 10 2.72 5.94 -15.15
N TYR A 11 2.95 7.16 -15.65
CA TYR A 11 1.94 7.90 -16.40
C TYR A 11 1.79 7.46 -17.87
N SER A 12 2.80 6.81 -18.44
CA SER A 12 2.72 6.22 -19.79
C SER A 12 2.30 4.76 -19.74
N ASP A 13 2.84 4.00 -18.80
CA ASP A 13 2.73 2.54 -18.81
C ASP A 13 1.34 2.07 -18.37
N LEU A 14 0.57 2.93 -17.68
CA LEU A 14 -0.80 2.64 -17.25
C LEU A 14 -1.88 3.07 -18.26
N GLN A 15 -1.53 3.80 -19.33
CA GLN A 15 -2.50 4.45 -20.24
C GLN A 15 -3.42 3.47 -20.98
N ASN A 16 -3.00 2.22 -21.14
CA ASN A 16 -3.78 1.19 -21.81
C ASN A 16 -4.66 0.33 -20.86
N GLY A 17 -4.56 0.58 -19.55
CA GLY A 17 -5.32 -0.09 -18.49
C GLY A 17 -4.89 -1.52 -18.15
N LEU A 18 -4.00 -2.16 -18.92
CA LEU A 18 -3.66 -3.58 -18.74
C LEU A 18 -2.99 -3.88 -17.40
N ILE A 19 -2.04 -3.03 -17.00
CA ILE A 19 -1.36 -3.16 -15.70
C ILE A 19 -2.34 -2.96 -14.55
N ILE A 20 -3.31 -2.05 -14.71
CA ILE A 20 -4.33 -1.78 -13.70
C ILE A 20 -5.21 -3.02 -13.48
N PHE A 21 -5.58 -3.73 -14.55
CA PHE A 21 -6.32 -4.99 -14.44
C PHE A 21 -5.54 -6.08 -13.70
N GLN A 22 -4.24 -6.23 -13.97
CA GLN A 22 -3.41 -7.19 -13.23
C GLN A 22 -3.38 -6.86 -11.74
N LEU A 23 -3.25 -5.57 -11.39
CA LEU A 23 -3.30 -5.13 -9.99
C LEU A 23 -4.66 -5.43 -9.36
N TYR A 24 -5.76 -5.24 -10.08
CA TYR A 24 -7.10 -5.59 -9.58
C TYR A 24 -7.24 -7.09 -9.28
N ASP A 25 -6.75 -7.96 -10.16
CA ASP A 25 -6.79 -9.40 -9.91
C ASP A 25 -5.84 -9.86 -8.80
N ILE A 26 -4.74 -9.15 -8.56
CA ILE A 26 -3.88 -9.39 -7.38
C ILE A 26 -4.64 -9.01 -6.10
N ILE A 27 -5.40 -7.91 -6.11
CA ILE A 27 -6.17 -7.43 -4.96
C ILE A 27 -7.40 -8.31 -4.71
N ARG A 28 -8.13 -8.67 -5.78
CA ARG A 28 -9.33 -9.50 -5.70
C ARG A 28 -9.36 -10.43 -6.90
N PRO A 29 -8.85 -11.66 -6.75
CA PRO A 29 -8.81 -12.63 -7.85
C PRO A 29 -10.18 -12.84 -8.48
N GLY A 30 -10.24 -12.73 -9.81
CA GLY A 30 -11.46 -12.97 -10.59
C GLY A 30 -12.40 -11.77 -10.72
N ILE A 31 -12.02 -10.59 -10.22
CA ILE A 31 -12.82 -9.37 -10.41
C ILE A 31 -12.76 -8.88 -11.87
N VAL A 32 -11.65 -9.13 -12.57
CA VAL A 32 -11.49 -8.70 -13.96
C VAL A 32 -12.13 -9.71 -14.90
N GLN A 33 -13.12 -9.26 -15.66
CA GLN A 33 -13.67 -10.01 -16.78
C GLN A 33 -12.77 -9.82 -18.00
N TRP A 34 -11.72 -10.62 -18.10
CA TRP A 34 -10.73 -10.51 -19.18
C TRP A 34 -11.28 -10.60 -20.60
N LYS A 35 -12.47 -11.19 -20.78
CA LYS A 35 -13.18 -11.21 -22.07
C LYS A 35 -13.59 -9.81 -22.55
N ARG A 36 -13.75 -8.84 -21.62
CA ARG A 36 -14.04 -7.43 -21.92
C ARG A 36 -12.78 -6.59 -22.19
N VAL A 37 -11.59 -7.14 -21.91
CA VAL A 37 -10.31 -6.39 -21.96
C VAL A 37 -9.67 -6.55 -23.34
N VAL A 38 -9.36 -5.43 -23.99
CA VAL A 38 -8.60 -5.44 -25.24
C VAL A 38 -7.11 -5.52 -24.90
N ARG A 39 -6.42 -6.54 -25.39
CA ARG A 39 -4.98 -6.77 -25.14
C ARG A 39 -4.08 -6.45 -26.33
N VAL A 40 -4.64 -6.44 -27.54
CA VAL A 40 -3.92 -6.14 -28.78
C VAL A 40 -4.59 -4.92 -29.41
N PHE A 41 -3.80 -3.86 -29.62
CA PHE A 41 -4.31 -2.57 -30.10
C PHE A 41 -3.96 -2.37 -31.57
N HIS A 42 -4.99 -2.26 -32.42
CA HIS A 42 -4.81 -1.99 -33.85
C HIS A 42 -4.65 -0.50 -34.12
N LYS A 43 -3.81 -0.10 -35.09
CA LYS A 43 -3.49 1.33 -35.36
C LYS A 43 -4.71 2.25 -35.52
N LEU A 44 -5.78 1.78 -36.17
CA LEU A 44 -6.97 2.60 -36.45
C LEU A 44 -7.94 2.72 -35.26
N ARG A 45 -7.92 1.80 -34.31
CA ARG A 45 -8.87 1.73 -33.19
C ARG A 45 -8.22 1.76 -31.81
N GLY A 46 -6.89 1.67 -31.75
CA GLY A 46 -6.13 1.46 -30.52
C GLY A 46 -6.36 2.54 -29.47
N MET A 47 -6.55 3.80 -29.88
CA MET A 47 -6.93 4.87 -28.95
C MET A 47 -8.28 4.59 -28.28
N MET A 48 -9.31 4.24 -29.06
CA MET A 48 -10.64 3.96 -28.53
C MET A 48 -10.63 2.72 -27.63
N ASP A 49 -9.91 1.68 -28.03
CA ASP A 49 -9.78 0.43 -27.27
C ASP A 49 -9.08 0.67 -25.92
N GLN A 50 -8.03 1.48 -25.88
CA GLN A 50 -7.35 1.85 -24.63
C GLN A 50 -8.23 2.69 -23.71
N ILE A 51 -8.97 3.66 -24.25
CA ILE A 51 -9.93 4.45 -23.47
C ILE A 51 -11.04 3.55 -22.91
N GLN A 52 -11.52 2.57 -23.68
CA GLN A 52 -12.51 1.59 -23.21
C GLN A 52 -11.95 0.73 -22.07
N ASN A 53 -10.70 0.26 -22.17
CA ASN A 53 -10.03 -0.42 -21.07
C ASN A 53 -9.96 0.47 -19.83
N CYS A 54 -9.52 1.72 -19.95
CA CYS A 54 -9.42 2.63 -18.81
C CYS A 54 -10.78 2.95 -18.18
N ASN A 55 -11.85 3.07 -18.98
CA ASN A 55 -13.21 3.21 -18.47
C ASN A 55 -13.63 2.00 -17.65
N TYR A 56 -13.31 0.78 -18.14
CA TYR A 56 -13.58 -0.44 -17.39
C TYR A 56 -12.73 -0.53 -16.10
N ALA A 57 -11.49 -0.08 -16.12
CA ALA A 57 -10.65 -0.02 -14.92
C ALA A 57 -11.25 0.93 -13.84
N VAL A 58 -11.85 2.05 -14.24
CA VAL A 58 -12.57 2.95 -13.32
C VAL A 58 -13.86 2.29 -12.80
N GLU A 59 -14.60 1.56 -13.64
CA GLU A 59 -15.79 0.80 -13.24
C GLU A 59 -15.45 -0.22 -12.15
N LEU A 60 -14.39 -1.02 -12.34
CA LEU A 60 -13.91 -1.98 -11.36
C LEU A 60 -13.49 -1.33 -10.04
N GLY A 61 -12.81 -0.19 -10.09
CA GLY A 61 -12.44 0.56 -8.89
C GLY A 61 -13.66 0.98 -8.08
N LYS A 62 -14.72 1.46 -8.75
CA LYS A 62 -16.00 1.79 -8.09
C LYS A 62 -16.65 0.55 -7.47
N GLN A 63 -16.59 -0.62 -8.10
CA GLN A 63 -17.07 -1.88 -7.52
C GLN A 63 -16.29 -2.29 -6.26
N LEU A 64 -15.00 -1.98 -6.20
CA LEU A 64 -14.15 -2.11 -5.01
C LEU A 64 -14.32 -0.96 -4.00
N ARG A 65 -15.34 -0.11 -4.17
CA ARG A 65 -15.64 1.05 -3.33
C ARG A 65 -14.51 2.08 -3.28
N PHE A 66 -13.73 2.21 -4.35
CA PHE A 66 -12.77 3.29 -4.48
C PHE A 66 -13.51 4.62 -4.67
N SER A 67 -13.02 5.67 -4.02
CA SER A 67 -13.50 7.03 -4.21
C SER A 67 -12.90 7.61 -5.49
N LEU A 68 -13.53 7.31 -6.63
CA LEU A 68 -13.11 7.77 -7.97
C LEU A 68 -14.05 8.88 -8.50
N VAL A 69 -14.52 9.75 -7.62
CA VAL A 69 -15.40 10.87 -8.00
C VAL A 69 -14.62 11.81 -8.92
N GLY A 70 -15.18 12.10 -10.10
CA GLY A 70 -14.56 12.97 -11.10
C GLY A 70 -13.43 12.33 -11.92
N ILE A 71 -13.10 11.05 -11.72
CA ILE A 71 -12.11 10.33 -12.53
C ILE A 71 -12.80 9.56 -13.65
N GLN A 72 -12.34 9.75 -14.88
CA GLN A 72 -12.81 9.06 -16.09
C GLN A 72 -11.68 8.23 -16.70
N GLY A 73 -12.02 7.26 -17.56
CA GLY A 73 -10.99 6.46 -18.24
C GLY A 73 -10.10 7.28 -19.17
N LYS A 74 -10.63 8.40 -19.71
CA LYS A 74 -9.83 9.32 -20.53
C LYS A 74 -8.69 9.97 -19.74
N ASP A 75 -8.90 10.29 -18.47
CA ASP A 75 -7.87 10.89 -17.61
C ASP A 75 -6.68 9.94 -17.42
N ILE A 76 -6.95 8.65 -17.28
CA ILE A 76 -5.92 7.62 -17.16
C ILE A 76 -5.21 7.41 -18.51
N TYR A 77 -5.96 7.34 -19.61
CA TYR A 77 -5.39 7.23 -20.96
C TYR A 77 -4.50 8.43 -21.30
N ASP A 78 -4.87 9.64 -20.90
CA ASP A 78 -4.07 10.85 -21.14
C ASP A 78 -2.87 10.96 -20.19
N GLY A 79 -2.73 10.05 -19.23
CA GLY A 79 -1.67 10.09 -18.23
C GLY A 79 -1.78 11.30 -17.29
N ASN A 80 -3.01 11.75 -16.98
CA ASN A 80 -3.23 12.82 -16.01
C ASN A 80 -2.61 12.44 -14.67
N GLN A 81 -1.56 13.15 -14.26
CA GLN A 81 -0.72 12.75 -13.14
C GLN A 81 -1.51 12.65 -11.83
N THR A 82 -2.30 13.67 -11.51
CA THR A 82 -3.06 13.75 -10.26
C THR A 82 -4.09 12.63 -10.18
N LEU A 83 -4.86 12.41 -11.26
CA LEU A 83 -5.95 11.43 -11.25
C LEU A 83 -5.42 10.00 -11.34
N THR A 84 -4.33 9.77 -12.09
CA THR A 84 -3.63 8.49 -12.14
C THR A 84 -3.04 8.13 -10.77
N LEU A 85 -2.36 9.07 -10.10
CA LEU A 85 -1.86 8.85 -8.74
C LEU A 85 -2.98 8.58 -7.74
N ALA A 86 -4.13 9.25 -7.86
CA ALA A 86 -5.28 9.02 -6.99
C ALA A 86 -5.80 7.57 -7.12
N LEU A 87 -5.83 7.01 -8.34
CA LEU A 87 -6.19 5.61 -8.59
C LEU A 87 -5.12 4.65 -8.05
N VAL A 88 -3.84 4.90 -8.37
CA VAL A 88 -2.71 4.06 -7.93
C VAL A 88 -2.61 4.01 -6.41
N TRP A 89 -2.82 5.13 -5.73
CA TRP A 89 -2.89 5.17 -4.27
C TRP A 89 -3.99 4.26 -3.71
N GLN A 90 -5.18 4.25 -4.32
CA GLN A 90 -6.27 3.37 -3.87
C GLN A 90 -5.98 1.90 -4.14
N LEU A 91 -5.33 1.57 -5.26
CA LEU A 91 -4.84 0.22 -5.53
C LEU A 91 -3.83 -0.23 -4.47
N MET A 92 -2.82 0.59 -4.16
CA MET A 92 -1.83 0.29 -3.12
C MET A 92 -2.48 0.09 -1.75
N ARG A 93 -3.40 0.98 -1.38
CA ARG A 93 -4.15 0.87 -0.11
C ARG A 93 -4.96 -0.43 -0.06
N ALA A 94 -5.70 -0.74 -1.12
CA ALA A 94 -6.52 -1.94 -1.18
C ALA A 94 -5.68 -3.22 -1.12
N TYR A 95 -4.52 -3.25 -1.78
CA TYR A 95 -3.58 -4.37 -1.67
C TYR A 95 -3.15 -4.59 -0.22
N THR A 96 -2.67 -3.55 0.46
CA THR A 96 -2.21 -3.66 1.86
C THR A 96 -3.31 -4.17 2.78
N LEU A 97 -4.54 -3.64 2.63
CA LEU A 97 -5.67 -4.08 3.44
C LEU A 97 -6.10 -5.52 3.14
N THR A 98 -5.99 -5.96 1.89
CA THR A 98 -6.30 -7.35 1.50
C THR A 98 -5.31 -8.32 2.15
N ILE A 99 -4.01 -8.00 2.12
CA ILE A 99 -3.00 -8.79 2.83
C ILE A 99 -3.33 -8.87 4.32
N LEU A 100 -3.75 -7.77 4.94
CA LEU A 100 -4.16 -7.77 6.35
C LEU A 100 -5.42 -8.61 6.63
N ALA A 101 -6.42 -8.58 5.75
CA ALA A 101 -7.62 -9.41 5.91
C ALA A 101 -7.27 -10.90 5.91
N GLN A 102 -6.37 -11.31 5.03
CA GLN A 102 -5.86 -12.69 4.99
C GLN A 102 -5.11 -13.09 6.27
N CYS A 103 -4.45 -12.13 6.93
CA CYS A 103 -3.66 -12.37 8.14
C CYS A 103 -4.51 -12.45 9.43
N THR A 104 -5.64 -11.75 9.48
CA THR A 104 -6.38 -11.53 10.74
C THR A 104 -7.44 -12.59 11.04
N HIS A 105 -7.53 -13.67 10.23
CA HIS A 105 -8.53 -14.74 10.32
C HIS A 105 -10.01 -14.27 10.41
N ARG A 106 -10.30 -12.98 10.17
CA ARG A 106 -11.63 -12.36 10.25
C ARG A 106 -12.49 -12.58 8.99
N GLY A 107 -12.11 -13.51 8.11
CA GLY A 107 -12.75 -13.70 6.80
C GLY A 107 -12.45 -12.55 5.82
N ASP A 108 -13.30 -12.36 4.81
CA ASP A 108 -13.16 -11.33 3.74
C ASP A 108 -13.31 -9.87 4.24
N ALA A 109 -13.49 -9.65 5.54
CA ALA A 109 -13.67 -8.31 6.09
C ALA A 109 -12.32 -7.60 6.28
N LEU A 110 -12.11 -6.51 5.52
CA LEU A 110 -10.93 -5.65 5.66
C LEU A 110 -10.88 -5.03 7.08
N PRO A 111 -9.73 -5.07 7.77
CA PRO A 111 -9.57 -4.37 9.04
C PRO A 111 -9.82 -2.87 8.87
N GLY A 112 -10.69 -2.32 9.71
CA GLY A 112 -10.93 -0.88 9.74
C GLY A 112 -9.81 -0.14 10.47
N ASP A 113 -9.78 1.18 10.32
CA ASP A 113 -8.81 2.05 11.00
C ASP A 113 -8.75 1.79 12.52
N LYS A 114 -9.92 1.56 13.14
CA LYS A 114 -10.02 1.25 14.58
C LYS A 114 -9.38 -0.08 14.96
N ASP A 115 -9.50 -1.10 14.10
CA ASP A 115 -8.89 -2.41 14.35
C ASP A 115 -7.36 -2.29 14.33
N ILE A 116 -6.81 -1.54 13.36
CA ILE A 116 -5.37 -1.30 13.25
C ILE A 116 -4.86 -0.53 14.47
N VAL A 117 -5.55 0.55 14.88
CA VAL A 117 -5.17 1.33 16.08
C VAL A 117 -5.21 0.47 17.35
N ALA A 118 -6.24 -0.36 17.51
CA ALA A 118 -6.35 -1.27 18.64
C ALA A 118 -5.18 -2.26 18.67
N TRP A 119 -4.85 -2.88 17.54
CA TRP A 119 -3.72 -3.79 17.42
C TRP A 119 -2.39 -3.10 17.74
N VAL A 120 -2.15 -1.88 17.26
CA VAL A 120 -0.92 -1.12 17.57
C VAL A 120 -0.74 -0.96 19.07
N ASN A 121 -1.79 -0.51 19.76
CA ASN A 121 -1.73 -0.26 21.21
C ASN A 121 -1.62 -1.56 22.02
N GLU A 122 -2.30 -2.64 21.60
CA GLU A 122 -2.18 -3.96 22.21
C GLU A 122 -0.75 -4.52 22.06
N LYS A 123 -0.17 -4.43 20.86
CA LYS A 123 1.20 -4.89 20.61
C LYS A 123 2.21 -4.12 21.46
N LEU A 124 2.13 -2.78 21.46
CA LEU A 124 3.03 -1.93 22.25
C LEU A 124 2.93 -2.23 23.74
N SER A 125 1.72 -2.32 24.29
CA SER A 125 1.51 -2.62 25.71
C SER A 125 1.97 -4.02 26.11
N SER A 126 1.73 -5.04 25.27
CA SER A 126 2.18 -6.42 25.51
C SER A 126 3.70 -6.56 25.55
N CYS A 127 4.42 -5.66 24.88
CA CYS A 127 5.89 -5.59 24.87
C CYS A 127 6.45 -4.57 25.88
N GLY A 128 5.62 -4.03 26.79
CA GLY A 128 6.05 -3.10 27.83
C GLY A 128 6.42 -1.71 27.33
N LYS A 129 5.99 -1.31 26.12
CA LYS A 129 6.21 0.03 25.58
C LYS A 129 5.16 0.99 26.15
N SER A 130 5.58 2.22 26.44
CA SER A 130 4.69 3.28 26.97
C SER A 130 4.00 4.11 25.90
N SER A 131 4.43 4.00 24.63
CA SER A 131 3.85 4.73 23.51
C SER A 131 2.50 4.15 23.11
N SER A 132 1.60 5.01 22.63
CA SER A 132 0.27 4.64 22.12
C SER A 132 -0.25 5.72 21.18
N ILE A 133 -1.21 5.37 20.33
CA ILE A 133 -1.88 6.31 19.41
C ILE A 133 -3.39 6.26 19.61
N ARG A 134 -4.06 7.42 19.50
CA ARG A 134 -5.53 7.50 19.52
C ARG A 134 -6.15 7.37 18.14
N SER A 135 -5.42 7.81 17.11
CA SER A 135 -5.83 7.75 15.71
C SER A 135 -4.61 7.98 14.81
N PHE A 136 -4.77 7.83 13.49
CA PHE A 136 -3.71 8.16 12.53
C PHE A 136 -3.49 9.68 12.32
N GLN A 137 -4.24 10.51 13.04
CA GLN A 137 -4.09 11.97 13.09
C GLN A 137 -3.36 12.43 14.37
N ASP A 138 -2.92 11.51 15.23
CA ASP A 138 -2.35 11.84 16.52
C ASP A 138 -1.01 12.59 16.36
N PRO A 139 -0.86 13.82 16.88
CA PRO A 139 0.38 14.58 16.77
C PRO A 139 1.59 13.87 17.37
N CYS A 140 1.39 12.93 18.30
CA CYS A 140 2.47 12.14 18.89
C CYS A 140 3.22 11.28 17.86
N ILE A 141 2.64 11.07 16.67
CA ILE A 141 3.26 10.29 15.59
C ILE A 141 4.38 11.08 14.88
N SER A 142 4.35 12.42 14.96
CA SER A 142 5.25 13.30 14.21
C SER A 142 6.75 13.13 14.55
N ASP A 143 7.09 12.62 15.74
CA ASP A 143 8.47 12.34 16.15
C ASP A 143 8.94 10.91 15.76
N ALA A 144 8.06 10.13 15.14
CA ALA A 144 8.23 8.74 14.72
C ALA A 144 8.62 7.75 15.83
N LEU A 145 8.62 8.16 17.11
CA LEU A 145 9.05 7.31 18.22
C LEU A 145 8.12 6.11 18.41
N VAL A 146 6.81 6.32 18.27
CA VAL A 146 5.83 5.22 18.34
C VAL A 146 6.01 4.21 17.19
N VAL A 147 6.49 4.65 16.03
CA VAL A 147 6.80 3.75 14.91
C VAL A 147 8.05 2.93 15.20
N LEU A 148 9.08 3.55 15.78
CA LEU A 148 10.30 2.87 16.22
C LEU A 148 10.01 1.84 17.31
N ASP A 149 9.22 2.21 18.33
CA ASP A 149 8.80 1.31 19.41
C ASP A 149 8.02 0.11 18.86
N LEU A 150 7.15 0.33 17.88
CA LEU A 150 6.38 -0.73 17.26
C LEU A 150 7.27 -1.67 16.44
N VAL A 151 8.24 -1.13 15.69
CA VAL A 151 9.23 -1.96 14.97
C VAL A 151 10.01 -2.84 15.94
N ASP A 152 10.47 -2.29 17.06
CA ASP A 152 11.18 -3.03 18.11
C ASP A 152 10.27 -4.09 18.78
N ALA A 153 8.98 -3.77 18.98
CA ALA A 153 8.00 -4.73 19.50
C ALA A 153 7.71 -5.89 18.54
N ILE A 154 7.76 -5.67 17.22
CA ILE A 154 7.60 -6.72 16.20
C ILE A 154 8.87 -7.58 16.10
N LYS A 155 10.05 -6.94 16.11
CA LYS A 155 11.33 -7.63 16.04
C LYS A 155 12.33 -6.94 16.98
N PRO A 156 12.56 -7.50 18.18
CA PRO A 156 13.49 -6.96 19.15
C PRO A 156 14.92 -6.85 18.59
N ASN A 157 15.71 -5.93 19.15
CA ASN A 157 17.12 -5.69 18.81
C ASN A 157 17.37 -5.17 17.39
N VAL A 158 16.35 -4.59 16.74
CA VAL A 158 16.50 -3.94 15.42
C VAL A 158 16.82 -2.46 15.56
N ILE A 159 16.36 -1.82 16.63
CA ILE A 159 16.52 -0.40 16.89
C ILE A 159 17.75 -0.15 17.75
N ASP A 160 18.69 0.63 17.22
CA ASP A 160 19.81 1.20 17.95
C ASP A 160 19.36 2.49 18.63
N GLN A 161 19.26 2.45 19.96
CA GLN A 161 18.80 3.58 20.76
C GLN A 161 19.74 4.80 20.68
N SER A 162 21.00 4.63 20.29
CA SER A 162 21.94 5.75 20.12
C SER A 162 21.58 6.64 18.93
N LEU A 163 20.84 6.11 17.95
CA LEU A 163 20.39 6.84 16.76
C LEU A 163 19.04 7.53 16.96
N VAL A 164 18.34 7.26 18.07
CA VAL A 164 17.01 7.81 18.34
C VAL A 164 17.12 9.18 19.01
N LYS A 165 16.58 10.21 18.36
CA LYS A 165 16.60 11.58 18.87
C LYS A 165 15.29 11.93 19.59
N ARG A 166 15.38 12.64 20.73
CA ARG A 166 14.23 12.94 21.62
C ARG A 166 14.07 14.43 21.96
N ASP A 167 14.85 15.28 21.30
CA ASP A 167 14.80 16.74 21.41
C ASP A 167 13.59 17.38 20.71
N ARG A 168 12.77 16.58 20.00
CA ARG A 168 11.53 17.02 19.30
C ARG A 168 11.74 18.15 18.28
N SER A 169 12.97 18.36 17.82
CA SER A 169 13.25 19.28 16.73
C SER A 169 12.75 18.72 15.41
N VAL A 170 12.38 19.59 14.46
CA VAL A 170 11.91 19.17 13.13
C VAL A 170 12.96 18.29 12.41
N THR A 171 14.24 18.61 12.58
CA THR A 171 15.37 17.83 12.06
C THR A 171 15.43 16.45 12.67
N SER A 172 15.27 16.33 13.98
CA SER A 172 15.31 15.04 14.68
C SER A 172 14.09 14.18 14.37
N ASN A 173 12.90 14.78 14.26
CA ASN A 173 11.69 14.08 13.84
C ASN A 173 11.87 13.47 12.43
N MET A 174 12.45 14.24 11.51
CA MET A 174 12.77 13.78 10.15
C MET A 174 13.78 12.63 10.14
N GLU A 175 14.83 12.71 10.95
CA GLU A 175 15.83 11.65 11.09
C GLU A 175 15.23 10.37 11.70
N ASN A 176 14.42 10.51 12.75
CA ASN A 176 13.70 9.39 13.35
C ASN A 176 12.74 8.72 12.35
N ALA A 177 12.00 9.50 11.56
CA ALA A 177 11.10 8.95 10.54
C ALA A 177 11.85 8.20 9.43
N LYS A 178 12.97 8.74 8.94
CA LYS A 178 13.87 8.05 8.01
C LYS A 178 14.38 6.73 8.60
N TYR A 179 14.78 6.77 9.87
CA TYR A 179 15.27 5.59 10.57
C TYR A 179 14.18 4.54 10.77
N ALA A 180 12.99 4.94 11.20
CA ALA A 180 11.83 4.07 11.40
C ALA A 180 11.42 3.33 10.12
N ILE A 181 11.34 4.05 8.99
CA ILE A 181 11.04 3.46 7.67
C ILE A 181 12.13 2.46 7.28
N THR A 182 13.40 2.80 7.50
CA THR A 182 14.53 1.93 7.18
C THR A 182 14.48 0.64 7.99
N CYS A 183 14.27 0.74 9.31
CA CYS A 183 14.14 -0.41 10.20
C CYS A 183 12.90 -1.25 9.87
N GLY A 184 11.75 -0.63 9.61
CA GLY A 184 10.54 -1.33 9.18
C GLY A 184 10.76 -2.13 7.89
N ARG A 185 11.42 -1.54 6.89
CA ARG A 185 11.79 -2.25 5.66
C ARG A 185 12.81 -3.37 5.90
N LYS A 186 13.79 -3.14 6.79
CA LYS A 186 14.80 -4.14 7.18
C LYS A 186 14.16 -5.39 7.80
N ILE A 187 13.07 -5.23 8.57
CA ILE A 187 12.34 -6.38 9.11
C ILE A 187 11.45 -7.05 8.06
N GLY A 188 11.13 -6.38 6.95
CA GLY A 188 10.37 -6.93 5.82
C GLY A 188 9.00 -6.26 5.60
N ALA A 189 8.68 -5.18 6.31
CA ALA A 189 7.45 -4.43 6.08
C ALA A 189 7.53 -3.66 4.75
N LYS A 190 6.47 -3.75 3.93
CA LYS A 190 6.38 -3.12 2.61
C LYS A 190 5.99 -1.62 2.70
N ILE A 191 6.71 -0.86 3.51
CA ILE A 191 6.42 0.56 3.76
C ILE A 191 6.81 1.39 2.55
N TYR A 192 5.85 2.11 1.96
CA TYR A 192 6.04 3.01 0.82
C TYR A 192 5.82 4.50 1.17
N ALA A 193 5.49 4.81 2.43
CA ALA A 193 5.41 6.19 2.91
C ALA A 193 6.79 6.87 2.90
N LEU A 194 6.77 8.20 2.76
CA LEU A 194 7.94 9.04 2.89
C LEU A 194 8.09 9.53 4.35
N PRO A 195 9.31 9.88 4.79
CA PRO A 195 9.53 10.46 6.12
C PRO A 195 8.62 11.67 6.41
N GLU A 196 8.46 12.55 5.43
CA GLU A 196 7.61 13.75 5.50
C GLU A 196 6.16 13.39 5.80
N ASP A 197 5.66 12.26 5.30
CA ASP A 197 4.28 11.82 5.55
C ASP A 197 4.04 11.45 7.03
N ILE A 198 5.07 11.00 7.74
CA ILE A 198 5.02 10.71 9.18
C ILE A 198 5.14 12.01 9.98
N VAL A 199 6.13 12.85 9.65
CA VAL A 199 6.39 14.11 10.38
C VAL A 199 5.22 15.08 10.25
N GLU A 200 4.60 15.18 9.07
CA GLU A 200 3.40 15.99 8.82
C GLU A 200 2.10 15.29 9.24
N VAL A 201 2.18 14.06 9.75
CA VAL A 201 1.04 13.25 10.21
C VAL A 201 -0.06 13.13 9.15
N LYS A 202 0.31 12.78 7.91
CA LYS A 202 -0.65 12.59 6.82
C LYS A 202 -1.46 11.31 7.06
N PRO A 203 -2.76 11.38 7.44
CA PRO A 203 -3.43 10.24 8.07
C PRO A 203 -3.51 9.01 7.17
N LYS A 204 -3.73 9.22 5.86
CA LYS A 204 -3.80 8.16 4.85
C LYS A 204 -2.48 7.41 4.70
N MET A 205 -1.34 8.09 4.84
CA MET A 205 -0.01 7.49 4.71
C MET A 205 0.46 6.91 6.04
N VAL A 206 0.17 7.58 7.15
CA VAL A 206 0.42 7.06 8.50
C VAL A 206 -0.31 5.73 8.72
N MET A 207 -1.59 5.64 8.34
CA MET A 207 -2.35 4.38 8.38
C MET A 207 -1.61 3.25 7.65
N THR A 208 -1.04 3.51 6.47
CA THR A 208 -0.39 2.46 5.68
C THR A 208 0.94 2.01 6.29
N VAL A 209 1.65 2.87 7.01
CA VAL A 209 2.83 2.49 7.80
C VAL A 209 2.47 1.44 8.84
N PHE A 210 1.46 1.72 9.67
CA PHE A 210 1.00 0.78 10.71
C PHE A 210 0.41 -0.50 10.10
N ALA A 211 -0.35 -0.38 9.01
CA ALA A 211 -0.90 -1.53 8.29
C ALA A 211 0.20 -2.45 7.75
N CYS A 212 1.26 -1.89 7.16
CA CYS A 212 2.40 -2.67 6.65
C CYS A 212 3.18 -3.35 7.78
N LEU A 213 3.31 -2.70 8.94
CA LEU A 213 3.95 -3.28 10.12
C LEU A 213 3.11 -4.41 10.72
N MET A 214 1.79 -4.22 10.81
CA MET A 214 0.84 -5.26 11.21
C MET A 214 0.91 -6.48 10.29
N ALA A 215 0.87 -6.27 8.97
CA ALA A 215 0.99 -7.36 8.00
C ALA A 215 2.31 -8.13 8.17
N ARG A 216 3.40 -7.42 8.50
CA ARG A 216 4.69 -8.04 8.77
C ARG A 216 4.70 -8.85 10.07
N ASP A 217 4.01 -8.41 11.12
CA ASP A 217 3.94 -9.16 12.38
C ASP A 217 3.24 -10.51 12.17
N TYR A 218 2.15 -10.55 11.41
CA TYR A 218 1.43 -11.78 11.08
C TYR A 218 2.15 -12.67 10.04
N MET A 219 3.01 -12.12 9.19
CA MET A 219 3.72 -12.85 8.14
C MET A 219 5.25 -12.74 8.28
N PRO A 220 5.86 -13.47 9.25
CA PRO A 220 7.30 -13.37 9.49
C PRO A 220 8.19 -13.84 8.32
N ASP A 221 7.68 -14.73 7.46
CA ASP A 221 8.46 -15.46 6.44
C ASP A 221 8.16 -15.06 4.99
N MET A 222 7.61 -13.87 4.74
CA MET A 222 7.21 -13.44 3.37
C MET A 222 8.39 -13.22 2.37
N ARG A 223 9.58 -13.78 2.65
CA ARG A 223 10.72 -13.84 1.72
C ARG A 223 10.69 -15.04 0.76
N GLU A 224 9.86 -16.06 0.96
CA GLU A 224 9.95 -17.29 0.16
C GLU A 224 8.83 -17.54 -0.87
N SER A 225 7.71 -16.82 -0.85
CA SER A 225 6.59 -17.12 -1.77
C SER A 225 6.63 -16.38 -3.12
N ALA A 226 7.74 -15.73 -3.49
CA ALA A 226 7.87 -14.98 -4.74
C ALA A 226 8.45 -15.81 -5.92
N THR A 227 8.65 -17.11 -5.74
CA THR A 227 9.17 -18.01 -6.80
C THR A 227 8.30 -19.24 -6.98
N ALA A 228 7.10 -19.06 -7.52
CA ALA A 228 6.45 -20.12 -8.27
C ALA A 228 6.15 -19.56 -9.67
N PRO A 229 6.91 -19.95 -10.71
CA PRO A 229 6.57 -19.55 -12.06
C PRO A 229 5.20 -20.13 -12.41
N VAL A 230 4.30 -19.26 -12.87
CA VAL A 230 3.01 -19.67 -13.43
C VAL A 230 3.30 -20.61 -14.59
N LYS A 231 3.02 -21.91 -14.42
CA LYS A 231 3.12 -22.87 -15.52
C LYS A 231 2.12 -22.45 -16.60
N PRO A 232 2.52 -22.38 -17.89
CA PRO A 232 1.58 -22.16 -18.96
C PRO A 232 0.57 -23.30 -18.97
N LEU A 233 -0.72 -22.97 -18.91
CA LEU A 233 -1.79 -23.91 -19.22
C LEU A 233 -1.72 -24.18 -20.73
N ILE A 234 -1.05 -25.28 -21.09
CA ILE A 234 -1.16 -25.87 -22.42
C ILE A 234 -2.29 -26.89 -22.34
N SER A 235 -3.37 -26.62 -23.06
CA SER A 235 -4.24 -27.62 -23.67
C SER A 235 -4.91 -27.02 -24.89
#